data_AF-A0A7X8M507-F1
#
_entry.id   AF-A0A7X8M507-F1
#
_cell.length_a   1.000
_cell.length_b   1.000
_cell.length_c   1.000
_cell.angle_alpha   90.00
_cell.angle_beta   90.00
_cell.angle_gamma   90.00
#
_symmetry.space_group_name_H-M   'P 1'
#
loop_
_entity.id
_entity.type
_entity.pdbx_description
1 polymer ?
#
loop_
_entity_poly.entity_id
_entity_poly.type
_entity_poly.pdbx_seq_one_letter_code
_entity_poly.pdbx_strand_id
1 'polypeptide(L)'
;MFKRAKAIVFILLAALTVSMLSPVSFAAGVTSLQERTPGEIISKYWEKPFQLRNIGPAEYVVEPSSSHPYVAGKVRDEDLQEALNAVNFVRYLVGLPDDIQLSNTYINYAQHAAVLLAATGTLTHLPSQPGDMPDEFYNLGYNGAACSNIAFGPPNLAYSIYAGYMFDSDASNISKLGHRIWLLNPSMKKTGFGYCKGFSATYIFDMSRADRIQYDYITWPAKNYMPVELMKRGIAWSVNLGEKYDRPSIENVKVTLTRRNDKETWNFSKSTVSVKTSEYFNVSNSDFGGMSKCIIFKPNISYNQNDVFDVVISGITAGGSPTEIKYTVRMISLLKPAPVNADKQEGTYLGGLEIALSCASPDSIIYYTTDGSTPTTKSRKYSQPIKINETTVIKAISYVNGEPSEVSTFRYNIEKASQWAVPDIEKATSLKLIPQQMQGNYRENITRADFCKLAMNFLVRKTGKSVEELLKDNNTTIRYDAFTDTSDKEILAANALGIVNGIGNGKFNPNGLISRQEAAVMLMRTAAVLGVTETGGEPVIFTDRDTFAEWARDAIAFVSSLKDKNNNAIMGGIGNGMFSPRGNYTREQSYVTILRLFNAIG
;
A
#
# COMPACT_ATOMS: atom_id res chain seq x y z
N MET A 1 -92.05 49.24 -29.95
CA MET A 1 -92.09 49.94 -28.63
C MET A 1 -91.02 49.32 -27.73
N PHE A 2 -90.40 50.14 -26.90
CA PHE A 2 -89.03 50.03 -26.36
C PHE A 2 -88.71 48.90 -25.35
N LYS A 3 -87.40 48.55 -25.35
CA LYS A 3 -86.46 48.33 -24.22
C LYS A 3 -86.12 46.93 -23.68
N ARG A 4 -84.79 46.77 -23.56
CA ARG A 4 -83.92 45.69 -23.03
C ARG A 4 -84.20 45.30 -21.57
N ALA A 5 -83.90 44.05 -21.17
CA ALA A 5 -82.68 43.68 -20.41
C ALA A 5 -82.70 42.28 -19.74
N LYS A 6 -81.54 41.58 -19.86
CA LYS A 6 -80.91 40.54 -19.00
C LYS A 6 -81.63 39.21 -18.65
N ALA A 7 -81.03 38.08 -19.04
CA ALA A 7 -80.18 37.21 -18.19
C ALA A 7 -80.14 35.72 -18.64
N ILE A 8 -78.91 35.22 -18.74
CA ILE A 8 -78.33 33.85 -18.76
C ILE A 8 -79.27 32.68 -18.41
N VAL A 9 -79.32 31.64 -19.27
CA VAL A 9 -79.51 30.22 -18.87
C VAL A 9 -78.76 29.24 -19.80
N PHE A 10 -77.99 28.39 -19.12
CA PHE A 10 -77.34 27.08 -19.35
C PHE A 10 -77.93 25.99 -20.29
N ILE A 11 -77.06 24.98 -20.57
CA ILE A 11 -77.29 23.53 -20.86
C ILE A 11 -77.55 23.16 -22.35
N LEU A 12 -77.02 22.12 -23.02
CA LEU A 12 -76.20 20.91 -22.77
C LEU A 12 -75.59 20.49 -24.14
N LEU A 13 -74.36 19.96 -24.23
CA LEU A 13 -74.05 18.85 -25.16
C LEU A 13 -72.68 18.22 -24.80
N ALA A 14 -72.69 16.91 -24.57
CA ALA A 14 -71.55 16.10 -24.18
C ALA A 14 -70.57 15.87 -25.34
N ALA A 15 -69.27 16.08 -25.10
CA ALA A 15 -68.19 15.67 -25.99
C ALA A 15 -67.39 14.54 -25.32
N LEU A 16 -67.46 13.36 -25.93
CA LEU A 16 -66.65 12.18 -25.60
C LEU A 16 -65.22 12.43 -26.08
N THR A 17 -64.25 12.59 -25.18
CA THR A 17 -62.82 12.53 -25.51
C THR A 17 -62.33 11.10 -25.29
N VAL A 18 -62.11 10.36 -26.37
CA VAL A 18 -61.38 9.08 -26.36
C VAL A 18 -59.89 9.40 -26.41
N SER A 19 -59.24 9.41 -25.25
CA SER A 19 -57.78 9.29 -25.17
C SER A 19 -57.41 7.81 -25.19
N MET A 20 -56.95 7.29 -26.34
CA MET A 20 -56.28 5.99 -26.37
C MET A 20 -54.87 6.14 -25.80
N LEU A 21 -54.73 5.90 -24.49
CA LEU A 21 -53.47 5.46 -23.90
C LEU A 21 -53.44 3.94 -24.02
N SER A 22 -52.61 3.43 -24.95
CA SER A 22 -52.25 2.02 -24.94
C SER A 22 -51.48 1.72 -23.64
N PRO A 23 -51.84 0.70 -22.85
CA PRO A 23 -50.95 0.25 -21.80
C PRO A 23 -49.73 -0.38 -22.47
N VAL A 24 -48.57 0.28 -22.36
CA VAL A 24 -47.29 -0.38 -22.61
C VAL A 24 -47.13 -1.41 -21.49
N SER A 25 -47.54 -2.64 -21.76
CA SER A 25 -47.25 -3.77 -20.90
C SER A 25 -45.75 -4.07 -21.03
N PHE A 26 -44.94 -3.54 -20.11
CA PHE A 26 -43.57 -4.02 -19.95
C PHE A 26 -43.65 -5.46 -19.46
N ALA A 27 -43.31 -6.43 -20.33
CA ALA A 27 -43.05 -7.78 -19.88
C ALA A 27 -41.82 -7.74 -18.96
N ALA A 28 -42.01 -8.05 -17.66
CA ALA A 28 -40.90 -8.14 -16.73
C ALA A 28 -39.89 -9.18 -17.24
N GLY A 29 -38.63 -8.79 -17.41
CA GLY A 29 -37.58 -9.70 -17.83
C GLY A 29 -37.33 -10.75 -16.74
N VAL A 30 -37.10 -12.00 -17.15
CA VAL A 30 -36.64 -13.06 -16.25
C VAL A 30 -35.13 -13.18 -16.39
N THR A 31 -34.40 -13.02 -15.28
CA THR A 31 -32.93 -13.11 -15.25
C THR A 31 -32.49 -14.29 -14.38
N SER A 32 -31.55 -15.12 -14.85
CA SER A 32 -30.96 -16.23 -14.08
C SER A 32 -29.69 -15.82 -13.34
N LEU A 33 -29.30 -16.59 -12.31
CA LEU A 33 -28.00 -16.39 -11.65
C LEU A 33 -26.84 -16.61 -12.62
N GLN A 34 -25.84 -15.73 -12.55
CA GLN A 34 -24.63 -15.83 -13.38
C GLN A 34 -23.53 -16.61 -12.66
N GLU A 35 -22.80 -17.46 -13.40
CA GLU A 35 -21.56 -18.05 -12.89
C GLU A 35 -20.38 -17.09 -13.09
N ARG A 36 -19.40 -17.16 -12.19
CA ARG A 36 -18.22 -16.29 -12.19
C ARG A 36 -16.94 -17.12 -12.22
N THR A 37 -15.98 -16.67 -12.98
CA THR A 37 -14.60 -17.18 -12.97
C THR A 37 -13.77 -16.49 -11.87
N PRO A 38 -12.62 -17.06 -11.46
CA PRO A 38 -11.73 -16.42 -10.49
C PRO A 38 -11.26 -15.04 -10.95
N GLY A 39 -10.88 -14.91 -12.23
CA GLY A 39 -10.39 -13.66 -12.80
C GLY A 39 -11.44 -12.55 -12.76
N GLU A 40 -12.70 -12.89 -13.05
CA GLU A 40 -13.82 -11.95 -12.96
C GLU A 40 -14.09 -11.51 -11.52
N ILE A 41 -14.02 -12.42 -10.54
CA ILE A 41 -14.21 -12.08 -9.12
C ILE A 41 -13.10 -11.13 -8.64
N ILE A 42 -11.84 -11.47 -8.95
CA ILE A 42 -10.69 -10.65 -8.58
C ILE A 42 -10.81 -9.28 -9.24
N SER A 43 -11.08 -9.22 -10.55
CA SER A 43 -11.27 -7.97 -11.28
C SER A 43 -12.39 -7.12 -10.67
N LYS A 44 -13.53 -7.75 -10.33
CA LYS A 44 -14.67 -7.04 -9.74
C LYS A 44 -14.34 -6.38 -8.40
N TYR A 45 -13.60 -7.07 -7.53
CA TYR A 45 -13.16 -6.49 -6.27
C TYR A 45 -12.24 -5.28 -6.51
N TRP A 46 -11.28 -5.39 -7.44
CA TRP A 46 -10.32 -4.32 -7.71
C TRP A 46 -10.91 -3.14 -8.50
N GLU A 47 -12.01 -3.32 -9.23
CA GLU A 47 -12.76 -2.22 -9.87
C GLU A 47 -13.39 -1.29 -8.82
N LYS A 48 -13.94 -1.87 -7.75
CA LYS A 48 -14.66 -1.16 -6.69
C LYS A 48 -14.30 -1.74 -5.32
N PRO A 49 -13.09 -1.46 -4.81
CA PRO A 49 -12.59 -2.11 -3.61
C PRO A 49 -13.30 -1.61 -2.35
N PHE A 50 -13.15 -2.40 -1.30
CA PHE A 50 -13.44 -2.05 0.08
C PHE A 50 -12.38 -2.66 0.99
N GLN A 51 -12.13 -2.06 2.15
CA GLN A 51 -11.06 -2.46 3.05
C GLN A 51 -11.30 -3.87 3.62
N LEU A 52 -10.46 -4.82 3.19
CA LEU A 52 -10.35 -6.15 3.81
C LEU A 52 -9.27 -6.21 4.92
N ARG A 53 -8.40 -5.20 5.00
CA ARG A 53 -7.29 -5.07 5.96
C ARG A 53 -7.16 -3.61 6.42
N ASN A 54 -6.52 -3.38 7.57
CA ASN A 54 -6.30 -2.04 8.15
C ASN A 54 -7.58 -1.20 8.26
N ILE A 55 -8.63 -1.83 8.78
CA ILE A 55 -9.99 -1.29 8.80
C ILE A 55 -10.04 -0.05 9.71
N GLY A 56 -10.29 1.11 9.14
CA GLY A 56 -10.49 2.37 9.87
C GLY A 56 -11.91 2.52 10.40
N PRO A 57 -12.14 3.45 11.36
CA PRO A 57 -13.48 3.80 11.80
C PRO A 57 -14.26 4.49 10.67
N ALA A 58 -15.59 4.47 10.74
CA ALA A 58 -16.40 5.34 9.88
C ALA A 58 -16.18 6.82 10.24
N GLU A 59 -16.16 7.67 9.23
CA GLU A 59 -15.93 9.11 9.35
C GLU A 59 -17.16 9.92 8.88
N TYR A 60 -17.21 11.19 9.29
CA TYR A 60 -18.35 12.06 9.03
C TYR A 60 -17.93 13.36 8.35
N VAL A 61 -18.79 13.83 7.43
CA VAL A 61 -18.78 15.22 6.95
C VAL A 61 -19.45 16.13 7.99
N VAL A 62 -20.51 15.62 8.64
CA VAL A 62 -21.20 16.29 9.74
C VAL A 62 -21.35 15.28 10.88
N GLU A 63 -20.74 15.57 12.02
CA GLU A 63 -20.80 14.69 13.20
C GLU A 63 -22.24 14.48 13.68
N PRO A 64 -22.67 13.23 13.93
CA PRO A 64 -23.96 12.94 14.52
C PRO A 64 -23.99 13.27 16.01
N SER A 65 -25.15 13.69 16.52
CA SER A 65 -25.41 13.88 17.95
C SER A 65 -26.50 12.93 18.41
N SER A 66 -26.15 12.02 19.32
CA SER A 66 -27.06 11.05 19.96
C SER A 66 -27.66 11.57 21.28
N SER A 67 -27.64 12.89 21.50
CA SER A 67 -28.17 13.58 22.67
C SER A 67 -28.73 14.94 22.24
N HIS A 68 -29.63 15.53 23.03
CA HIS A 68 -30.21 16.83 22.71
C HIS A 68 -29.12 17.95 22.59
N PRO A 69 -29.14 18.79 21.54
CA PRO A 69 -29.98 18.69 20.34
C PRO A 69 -29.52 17.55 19.43
N TYR A 70 -30.46 16.70 19.01
CA TYR A 70 -30.18 15.55 18.15
C TYR A 70 -29.82 16.00 16.73
N VAL A 71 -28.80 15.36 16.17
CA VAL A 71 -28.32 15.63 14.81
C VAL A 71 -28.06 14.30 14.14
N ALA A 72 -28.71 14.04 13.00
CA ALA A 72 -28.50 12.80 12.25
C ALA A 72 -27.04 12.67 11.79
N GLY A 73 -26.40 13.81 11.47
CA GLY A 73 -25.07 13.83 10.88
C GLY A 73 -25.09 13.43 9.40
N LYS A 74 -23.90 13.38 8.81
CA LYS A 74 -23.67 12.92 7.45
C LYS A 74 -22.38 12.11 7.43
N VAL A 75 -22.48 10.79 7.25
CA VAL A 75 -21.33 9.91 6.99
C VAL A 75 -20.66 10.35 5.68
N ARG A 76 -19.33 10.22 5.58
CA ARG A 76 -18.59 10.51 4.35
C ARG A 76 -19.15 9.74 3.16
N ASP A 77 -19.20 10.40 2.00
CA ASP A 77 -19.72 9.80 0.78
C ASP A 77 -18.84 8.62 0.33
N GLU A 78 -17.52 8.66 0.62
CA GLU A 78 -16.58 7.57 0.40
C GLU A 78 -16.93 6.31 1.21
N ASP A 79 -17.30 6.46 2.48
CA ASP A 79 -17.63 5.32 3.36
C ASP A 79 -18.99 4.71 2.97
N LEU A 80 -19.94 5.55 2.52
CA LEU A 80 -21.21 5.09 1.93
C LEU A 80 -20.97 4.31 0.64
N GLN A 81 -20.08 4.80 -0.24
CA GLN A 81 -19.74 4.14 -1.49
C GLN A 81 -18.97 2.83 -1.25
N GLU A 82 -18.07 2.79 -0.27
CA GLU A 82 -17.35 1.59 0.12
C GLU A 82 -18.31 0.50 0.65
N ALA A 83 -19.29 0.88 1.48
CA ALA A 83 -20.33 -0.03 1.93
C ALA A 83 -21.20 -0.54 0.77
N LEU A 84 -21.54 0.33 -0.20
CA LEU A 84 -22.25 -0.07 -1.41
C LEU A 84 -21.44 -1.07 -2.24
N ASN A 85 -20.12 -0.86 -2.36
CA ASN A 85 -19.21 -1.78 -3.04
C ASN A 85 -19.26 -3.17 -2.40
N ALA A 86 -19.22 -3.24 -1.06
CA ALA A 86 -19.32 -4.49 -0.32
C ALA A 86 -20.66 -5.21 -0.57
N VAL A 87 -21.80 -4.49 -0.51
CA VAL A 87 -23.13 -5.07 -0.81
C VAL A 87 -23.18 -5.64 -2.23
N ASN A 88 -22.75 -4.87 -3.22
CA ASN A 88 -22.76 -5.30 -4.60
C ASN A 88 -21.81 -6.49 -4.83
N PHE A 89 -20.65 -6.51 -4.18
CA PHE A 89 -19.69 -7.60 -4.30
C PHE A 89 -20.23 -8.92 -3.74
N VAL A 90 -20.85 -8.93 -2.55
CA VAL A 90 -21.39 -10.18 -1.98
C VAL A 90 -22.55 -10.75 -2.82
N ARG A 91 -23.33 -9.87 -3.47
CA ARG A 91 -24.37 -10.25 -4.43
C ARG A 91 -23.78 -10.81 -5.73
N TYR A 92 -22.74 -10.14 -6.25
CA TYR A 92 -22.02 -10.56 -7.44
C TYR A 92 -21.45 -11.98 -7.31
N LEU A 93 -20.88 -12.31 -6.15
CA LEU A 93 -20.31 -13.62 -5.85
C LEU A 93 -21.32 -14.76 -6.01
N VAL A 94 -22.57 -14.55 -5.60
CA VAL A 94 -23.62 -15.58 -5.66
C VAL A 94 -24.42 -15.54 -6.96
N GLY A 95 -23.97 -14.73 -7.94
CA GLY A 95 -24.59 -14.61 -9.26
C GLY A 95 -25.81 -13.70 -9.33
N LEU A 96 -26.13 -12.98 -8.24
CA LEU A 96 -27.20 -11.97 -8.23
C LEU A 96 -26.75 -10.69 -8.95
N PRO A 97 -27.69 -9.86 -9.43
CA PRO A 97 -27.38 -8.51 -9.88
C PRO A 97 -26.72 -7.67 -8.78
N ASP A 98 -25.60 -7.06 -9.14
CA ASP A 98 -24.72 -6.19 -8.33
C ASP A 98 -24.89 -4.71 -8.70
N ASP A 99 -26.14 -4.35 -9.02
CA ASP A 99 -26.58 -3.04 -9.49
C ASP A 99 -27.40 -2.28 -8.43
N ILE A 100 -27.15 -2.58 -7.14
CA ILE A 100 -27.75 -1.84 -6.03
C ILE A 100 -27.24 -0.40 -6.07
N GLN A 101 -28.14 0.54 -5.78
CA GLN A 101 -27.84 1.97 -5.73
C GLN A 101 -28.16 2.57 -4.36
N LEU A 102 -27.47 3.65 -4.01
CA LEU A 102 -27.80 4.45 -2.84
C LEU A 102 -29.10 5.22 -3.06
N SER A 103 -29.93 5.27 -2.02
CA SER A 103 -31.13 6.09 -1.95
C SER A 103 -30.98 7.11 -0.82
N ASN A 104 -31.08 8.40 -1.12
CA ASN A 104 -31.02 9.46 -0.11
C ASN A 104 -32.09 9.27 0.97
N THR A 105 -33.27 8.78 0.61
CA THR A 105 -34.33 8.44 1.57
C THR A 105 -33.90 7.33 2.53
N TYR A 106 -33.26 6.29 2.01
CA TYR A 106 -32.83 5.15 2.84
C TYR A 106 -31.59 5.47 3.66
N ILE A 107 -30.68 6.30 3.14
CA ILE A 107 -29.57 6.86 3.94
C ILE A 107 -30.13 7.68 5.09
N ASN A 108 -31.13 8.53 4.83
CA ASN A 108 -31.76 9.33 5.87
C ASN A 108 -32.36 8.47 6.98
N TYR A 109 -33.12 7.42 6.62
CA TYR A 109 -33.67 6.48 7.59
C TYR A 109 -32.58 5.74 8.38
N ALA A 110 -31.60 5.15 7.68
CA ALA A 110 -30.55 4.38 8.32
C ALA A 110 -29.69 5.24 9.26
N GLN A 111 -29.38 6.48 8.88
CA GLN A 111 -28.60 7.39 9.71
C GLN A 111 -29.36 7.81 10.97
N HIS A 112 -30.66 8.15 10.86
CA HIS A 112 -31.48 8.43 12.03
C HIS A 112 -31.61 7.20 12.94
N ALA A 113 -31.69 6.00 12.36
CA ALA A 113 -31.75 4.76 13.13
C ALA A 113 -30.47 4.55 13.94
N ALA A 114 -29.30 4.73 13.32
CA ALA A 114 -28.03 4.61 14.03
C ALA A 114 -27.94 5.60 15.21
N VAL A 115 -28.39 6.85 15.01
CA VAL A 115 -28.42 7.86 16.08
C VAL A 115 -29.41 7.50 17.19
N LEU A 116 -30.61 7.00 16.85
CA LEU A 116 -31.62 6.57 17.82
C LEU A 116 -31.15 5.37 18.64
N LEU A 117 -30.52 4.39 18.01
CA LEU A 117 -29.91 3.24 18.70
C LEU A 117 -28.78 3.69 19.63
N ALA A 118 -27.94 4.62 19.18
CA ALA A 118 -26.89 5.21 20.01
C ALA A 118 -27.46 6.02 21.19
N ALA A 119 -28.58 6.73 21.00
CA ALA A 119 -29.24 7.50 22.05
C ALA A 119 -29.88 6.60 23.12
N THR A 120 -30.45 5.47 22.72
CA THR A 120 -31.07 4.49 23.62
C THR A 120 -30.06 3.49 24.21
N GLY A 121 -28.86 3.40 23.63
CA GLY A 121 -27.82 2.45 24.00
C GLY A 121 -28.21 0.98 23.79
N THR A 122 -29.28 0.71 23.02
CA THR A 122 -29.88 -0.62 22.89
C THR A 122 -29.99 -1.04 21.43
N LEU A 123 -29.47 -2.23 21.10
CA LEU A 123 -29.61 -2.81 19.76
C LEU A 123 -30.99 -3.48 19.62
N THR A 124 -31.95 -2.81 18.99
CA THR A 124 -33.33 -3.31 18.80
C THR A 124 -33.96 -2.75 17.53
N HIS A 125 -34.86 -3.51 16.89
CA HIS A 125 -35.66 -3.02 15.76
C HIS A 125 -36.87 -2.18 16.20
N LEU A 126 -37.17 -2.15 17.50
CA LEU A 126 -38.31 -1.41 18.09
C LEU A 126 -37.81 -0.46 19.19
N PRO A 127 -36.98 0.53 18.88
CA PRO A 127 -36.46 1.48 19.87
C PRO A 127 -37.57 2.37 20.44
N SER A 128 -37.54 2.63 21.74
CA SER A 128 -38.42 3.62 22.38
C SER A 128 -37.92 5.05 22.11
N GLN A 129 -38.85 6.01 22.10
CA GLN A 129 -38.52 7.43 21.94
C GLN A 129 -37.91 8.00 23.23
N PRO A 130 -36.71 8.60 23.19
CA PRO A 130 -36.21 9.43 24.30
C PRO A 130 -37.13 10.64 24.53
N GLY A 131 -37.37 11.01 25.80
CA GLY A 131 -38.35 12.05 26.15
C GLY A 131 -38.00 13.46 25.63
N ASP A 132 -36.74 13.71 25.30
CA ASP A 132 -36.19 14.96 24.76
C ASP A 132 -35.95 14.92 23.24
N MET A 133 -36.31 13.82 22.56
CA MET A 133 -36.18 13.64 21.12
C MET A 133 -37.44 14.11 20.37
N PRO A 134 -37.30 15.01 19.37
CA PRO A 134 -38.43 15.42 18.54
C PRO A 134 -39.09 14.25 17.80
N ASP A 135 -40.42 14.28 17.70
CA ASP A 135 -41.22 13.21 17.07
C ASP A 135 -40.77 12.91 15.64
N GLU A 136 -40.45 13.93 14.84
CA GLU A 136 -39.98 13.75 13.46
C GLU A 136 -38.67 12.96 13.41
N PHE A 137 -37.71 13.28 14.28
CA PHE A 137 -36.43 12.57 14.35
C PHE A 137 -36.64 11.12 14.78
N TYR A 138 -37.48 10.91 15.80
CA TYR A 138 -37.82 9.57 16.28
C TYR A 138 -38.48 8.74 15.19
N ASN A 139 -39.47 9.28 14.48
CA ASN A 139 -40.20 8.56 13.44
C ASN A 139 -39.27 8.12 12.29
N LEU A 140 -38.32 8.97 11.88
CA LEU A 140 -37.30 8.60 10.90
C LEU A 140 -36.40 7.47 11.42
N GLY A 141 -35.93 7.59 12.67
CA GLY A 141 -35.05 6.59 13.29
C GLY A 141 -35.74 5.26 13.54
N TYR A 142 -36.99 5.26 13.97
CA TYR A 142 -37.80 4.08 14.19
C TYR A 142 -38.03 3.33 12.88
N ASN A 143 -38.46 4.04 11.83
CA ASN A 143 -38.65 3.45 10.50
C ASN A 143 -37.34 2.87 9.94
N GLY A 144 -36.22 3.57 10.15
CA GLY A 144 -34.91 3.06 9.76
C GLY A 144 -34.53 1.79 10.53
N ALA A 145 -34.70 1.75 11.84
CA ALA A 145 -34.37 0.59 12.66
C ALA A 145 -35.24 -0.63 12.31
N ALA A 146 -36.54 -0.43 12.06
CA ALA A 146 -37.48 -1.48 11.71
C ALA A 146 -37.24 -2.11 10.33
N CYS A 147 -36.59 -1.37 9.41
CA CYS A 147 -36.37 -1.80 8.01
C CYS A 147 -34.90 -2.04 7.66
N SER A 148 -34.00 -2.03 8.65
CA SER A 148 -32.57 -2.21 8.45
C SER A 148 -32.05 -3.46 9.12
N ASN A 149 -31.00 -4.05 8.55
CA ASN A 149 -30.06 -4.84 9.34
C ASN A 149 -29.35 -3.87 10.29
N ILE A 150 -29.24 -4.23 11.58
CA ILE A 150 -28.61 -3.38 12.60
C ILE A 150 -27.50 -4.13 13.31
N ALA A 151 -26.42 -3.45 13.67
CA ALA A 151 -25.33 -4.05 14.43
C ALA A 151 -24.73 -3.04 15.42
N PHE A 152 -24.03 -3.57 16.43
CA PHE A 152 -23.18 -2.81 17.34
C PHE A 152 -21.78 -3.42 17.38
N GLY A 153 -20.74 -2.58 17.27
CA GLY A 153 -19.34 -3.01 17.37
C GLY A 153 -18.53 -3.04 16.06
N PRO A 154 -19.11 -3.22 14.85
CA PRO A 154 -18.35 -3.02 13.62
C PRO A 154 -17.68 -1.64 13.56
N PRO A 155 -16.40 -1.55 13.16
CA PRO A 155 -15.67 -0.28 13.12
C PRO A 155 -16.19 0.67 12.03
N ASN A 156 -16.74 0.14 10.94
CA ASN A 156 -17.30 0.93 9.86
C ASN A 156 -18.45 0.21 9.12
N LEU A 157 -19.00 0.89 8.12
CA LEU A 157 -20.15 0.41 7.33
C LEU A 157 -19.81 -0.81 6.47
N ALA A 158 -18.71 -0.78 5.72
CA ALA A 158 -18.33 -1.91 4.86
C ALA A 158 -18.08 -3.19 5.66
N TYR A 159 -17.39 -3.09 6.80
CA TYR A 159 -17.18 -4.22 7.72
C TYR A 159 -18.50 -4.78 8.25
N SER A 160 -19.48 -3.91 8.54
CA SER A 160 -20.82 -4.33 8.97
C SER A 160 -21.44 -5.27 7.93
N ILE A 161 -21.22 -5.04 6.63
CA ILE A 161 -21.73 -5.89 5.55
C ILE A 161 -21.00 -7.25 5.53
N TYR A 162 -19.74 -7.27 5.14
CA TYR A 162 -19.07 -8.52 4.76
C TYR A 162 -18.63 -9.37 5.95
N ALA A 163 -18.37 -8.74 7.10
CA ALA A 163 -17.86 -9.41 8.29
C ALA A 163 -18.87 -9.47 9.45
N GLY A 164 -19.92 -8.66 9.41
CA GLY A 164 -21.05 -8.68 10.36
C GLY A 164 -22.24 -9.47 9.79
N TYR A 165 -23.03 -8.82 8.94
CA TYR A 165 -24.29 -9.34 8.41
C TYR A 165 -24.13 -10.59 7.56
N MET A 166 -23.04 -10.70 6.78
CA MET A 166 -22.78 -11.94 6.03
C MET A 166 -22.21 -13.07 6.93
N PHE A 167 -21.62 -12.74 8.09
CA PHE A 167 -21.17 -13.76 9.04
C PHE A 167 -22.36 -14.44 9.72
N ASP A 168 -23.24 -13.68 10.38
CA ASP A 168 -24.57 -14.10 10.87
C ASP A 168 -24.65 -15.42 11.68
N SER A 169 -23.53 -15.86 12.26
CA SER A 169 -23.37 -17.21 12.81
C SER A 169 -23.34 -17.28 14.33
N ASP A 170 -23.60 -16.15 15.00
CA ASP A 170 -23.76 -16.12 16.45
C ASP A 170 -25.09 -16.75 16.88
N ALA A 171 -25.21 -17.03 18.18
CA ALA A 171 -26.34 -17.78 18.73
C ALA A 171 -27.71 -17.11 18.50
N SER A 172 -27.75 -15.78 18.38
CA SER A 172 -29.00 -15.04 18.18
C SER A 172 -29.49 -15.14 16.73
N ASN A 173 -28.56 -15.28 15.78
CA ASN A 173 -28.85 -15.18 14.35
C ASN A 173 -28.81 -16.51 13.60
N ILE A 174 -27.97 -17.47 14.03
CA ILE A 174 -27.65 -18.69 13.27
C ILE A 174 -28.87 -19.56 12.92
N SER A 175 -29.96 -19.45 13.70
CA SER A 175 -31.19 -20.20 13.44
C SER A 175 -31.94 -19.73 12.18
N LYS A 176 -31.69 -18.50 11.71
CA LYS A 176 -32.44 -17.87 10.61
C LYS A 176 -31.54 -17.29 9.51
N LEU A 177 -30.37 -16.77 9.88
CA LEU A 177 -29.48 -16.01 8.99
C LEU A 177 -30.17 -14.80 8.32
N GLY A 178 -31.01 -14.10 9.09
CA GLY A 178 -31.86 -13.04 8.55
C GLY A 178 -31.06 -11.91 7.91
N HIS A 179 -29.97 -11.47 8.53
CA HIS A 179 -29.18 -10.37 7.99
C HIS A 179 -28.58 -10.72 6.63
N ARG A 180 -28.02 -11.94 6.52
CA ARG A 180 -27.45 -12.44 5.27
C ARG A 180 -28.50 -12.56 4.17
N ILE A 181 -29.65 -13.17 4.49
CA ILE A 181 -30.70 -13.43 3.49
C ILE A 181 -31.27 -12.11 2.98
N TRP A 182 -31.49 -11.11 3.84
CA TRP A 182 -31.94 -9.78 3.42
C TRP A 182 -30.96 -9.07 2.48
N LEU A 183 -29.64 -9.17 2.69
CA LEU A 183 -28.65 -8.61 1.76
C LEU A 183 -28.66 -9.31 0.39
N LEU A 184 -28.98 -10.61 0.38
CA LEU A 184 -29.09 -11.42 -0.82
C LEU A 184 -30.50 -11.41 -1.43
N ASN A 185 -31.42 -10.57 -0.93
CA ASN A 185 -32.77 -10.41 -1.45
C ASN A 185 -32.73 -10.07 -2.96
N PRO A 186 -33.29 -10.92 -3.85
CA PRO A 186 -33.26 -10.66 -5.29
C PRO A 186 -34.08 -9.45 -5.72
N SER A 187 -35.11 -9.08 -4.95
CA SER A 187 -36.03 -7.95 -5.26
C SER A 187 -35.44 -6.58 -4.92
N MET A 188 -34.27 -6.54 -4.28
CA MET A 188 -33.62 -5.30 -3.88
C MET A 188 -32.94 -4.62 -5.07
N LYS A 189 -33.09 -3.30 -5.17
CA LYS A 189 -32.43 -2.39 -6.13
C LYS A 189 -31.78 -1.18 -5.46
N LYS A 190 -32.23 -0.81 -4.26
CA LYS A 190 -31.77 0.36 -3.52
C LYS A 190 -31.45 0.03 -2.07
N THR A 191 -30.50 0.75 -1.49
CA THR A 191 -30.15 0.65 -0.07
C THR A 191 -29.73 2.02 0.49
N GLY A 192 -29.44 2.07 1.78
CA GLY A 192 -28.88 3.21 2.48
C GLY A 192 -28.24 2.76 3.78
N PHE A 193 -27.27 3.54 4.24
CA PHE A 193 -26.42 3.18 5.37
C PHE A 193 -26.42 4.29 6.41
N GLY A 194 -26.25 3.91 7.67
CA GLY A 194 -26.08 4.84 8.77
C GLY A 194 -25.12 4.32 9.83
N TYR A 195 -24.39 5.23 10.46
CA TYR A 195 -23.42 4.92 11.51
C TYR A 195 -23.44 5.99 12.61
N CYS A 196 -23.39 5.57 13.87
CA CYS A 196 -23.24 6.46 15.03
C CYS A 196 -22.70 5.68 16.23
N LYS A 197 -21.56 6.09 16.79
CA LYS A 197 -20.99 5.54 18.04
C LYS A 197 -20.96 4.00 18.11
N GLY A 198 -20.55 3.33 17.01
CA GLY A 198 -20.48 1.87 16.94
C GLY A 198 -21.77 1.17 16.52
N PHE A 199 -22.90 1.87 16.48
CA PHE A 199 -24.15 1.37 15.90
C PHE A 199 -24.16 1.59 14.40
N SER A 200 -24.50 0.54 13.65
CA SER A 200 -24.69 0.60 12.20
C SER A 200 -26.08 0.13 11.81
N ALA A 201 -26.63 0.75 10.76
CA ALA A 201 -27.89 0.37 10.15
C ALA A 201 -27.72 0.31 8.62
N THR A 202 -28.24 -0.76 7.99
CA THR A 202 -28.28 -0.93 6.53
C THR A 202 -29.70 -1.24 6.11
N TYR A 203 -30.34 -0.32 5.37
CA TYR A 203 -31.71 -0.49 4.91
C TYR A 203 -31.79 -1.64 3.89
N ILE A 204 -32.64 -2.64 4.13
CA ILE A 204 -32.68 -3.88 3.33
C ILE A 204 -34.10 -4.33 2.90
N PHE A 205 -35.14 -3.58 3.27
CA PHE A 205 -36.54 -3.89 2.87
C PHE A 205 -36.94 -3.30 1.50
N ASP A 206 -35.98 -2.84 0.70
CA ASP A 206 -36.30 -2.40 -0.65
C ASP A 206 -36.71 -3.61 -1.52
N MET A 207 -37.86 -3.47 -2.16
CA MET A 207 -38.47 -4.48 -3.04
C MET A 207 -38.74 -3.89 -4.44
N SER A 208 -38.01 -2.84 -4.82
CA SER A 208 -38.33 -2.03 -6.00
C SER A 208 -37.81 -2.59 -7.33
N ARG A 209 -37.12 -3.73 -7.35
CA ARG A 209 -36.68 -4.35 -8.60
C ARG A 209 -37.87 -4.86 -9.40
N ALA A 210 -38.01 -4.36 -10.64
CA ALA A 210 -39.04 -4.79 -11.58
C ALA A 210 -38.75 -6.18 -12.20
N ASP A 211 -37.48 -6.47 -12.49
CA ASP A 211 -37.07 -7.75 -13.08
C ASP A 211 -37.19 -8.89 -12.08
N ARG A 212 -37.76 -10.01 -12.52
CA ARG A 212 -37.85 -11.22 -11.70
C ARG A 212 -36.56 -12.01 -11.84
N ILE A 213 -35.87 -12.21 -10.73
CA ILE A 213 -34.67 -13.05 -10.68
C ILE A 213 -35.06 -14.49 -10.40
N GLN A 214 -34.85 -15.37 -11.38
CA GLN A 214 -35.09 -16.80 -11.25
C GLN A 214 -33.81 -17.51 -10.81
N TYR A 215 -33.92 -18.36 -9.81
CA TYR A 215 -32.81 -19.16 -9.30
C TYR A 215 -33.31 -20.50 -8.79
N ASP A 216 -32.48 -21.53 -8.96
CA ASP A 216 -32.70 -22.85 -8.35
C ASP A 216 -32.36 -22.79 -6.86
N TYR A 217 -31.20 -22.22 -6.52
CA TYR A 217 -30.78 -21.96 -5.15
C TYR A 217 -29.67 -20.91 -5.11
N ILE A 218 -29.56 -20.19 -3.99
CA ILE A 218 -28.49 -19.24 -3.68
C ILE A 218 -27.66 -19.80 -2.52
N THR A 219 -26.34 -19.88 -2.69
CA THR A 219 -25.43 -20.43 -1.68
C THR A 219 -24.56 -19.35 -1.05
N TRP A 220 -24.28 -19.50 0.24
CA TRP A 220 -23.16 -18.82 0.89
C TRP A 220 -22.40 -19.86 1.71
N PRO A 221 -21.12 -20.14 1.45
CA PRO A 221 -20.25 -19.59 0.40
C PRO A 221 -20.79 -19.70 -1.02
N ALA A 222 -20.31 -18.81 -1.90
CA ALA A 222 -20.66 -18.86 -3.32
C ALA A 222 -20.21 -20.19 -3.94
N LYS A 223 -21.07 -20.78 -4.78
CA LYS A 223 -20.71 -21.96 -5.57
C LYS A 223 -19.56 -21.63 -6.54
N ASN A 224 -18.79 -22.65 -6.90
CA ASN A 224 -17.59 -22.61 -7.74
C ASN A 224 -16.41 -21.89 -7.07
N TYR A 225 -16.50 -20.60 -6.79
CA TYR A 225 -15.36 -19.81 -6.29
C TYR A 225 -15.77 -18.84 -5.19
N MET A 226 -15.04 -18.88 -4.07
CA MET A 226 -15.28 -18.03 -2.90
C MET A 226 -13.97 -17.38 -2.43
N PRO A 227 -13.93 -16.05 -2.27
CA PRO A 227 -12.85 -15.35 -1.57
C PRO A 227 -12.62 -15.85 -0.15
N VAL A 228 -11.41 -16.29 0.16
CA VAL A 228 -11.03 -16.76 1.50
C VAL A 228 -11.07 -15.63 2.53
N GLU A 229 -10.86 -14.37 2.12
CA GLU A 229 -10.92 -13.19 2.98
C GLU A 229 -12.32 -12.93 3.56
N LEU A 230 -13.36 -13.48 2.92
CA LEU A 230 -14.75 -13.40 3.39
C LEU A 230 -15.16 -14.61 4.23
N MET A 231 -14.25 -15.57 4.43
CA MET A 231 -14.48 -16.82 5.13
C MET A 231 -13.79 -16.83 6.50
N LYS A 232 -14.60 -16.85 7.57
CA LYS A 232 -14.10 -16.95 8.95
C LYS A 232 -14.41 -18.31 9.54
N ARG A 233 -13.54 -18.81 10.43
CA ARG A 233 -13.83 -20.02 11.20
C ARG A 233 -15.18 -19.88 11.92
N GLY A 234 -16.02 -20.90 11.80
CA GLY A 234 -17.36 -20.89 12.40
C GLY A 234 -18.41 -20.06 11.64
N ILE A 235 -18.13 -19.62 10.41
CA ILE A 235 -19.19 -19.09 9.53
C ILE A 235 -20.13 -20.23 9.11
N ALA A 236 -21.43 -20.02 9.27
CA ALA A 236 -22.48 -20.90 8.82
C ALA A 236 -22.59 -20.84 7.30
N TRP A 237 -22.65 -22.00 6.67
CA TRP A 237 -23.02 -22.16 5.28
C TRP A 237 -24.54 -22.18 5.16
N SER A 238 -25.05 -21.66 4.04
CA SER A 238 -26.48 -21.57 3.77
C SER A 238 -26.80 -21.87 2.32
N VAL A 239 -27.88 -22.59 2.09
CA VAL A 239 -28.46 -22.84 0.77
C VAL A 239 -29.93 -22.44 0.81
N ASN A 240 -30.26 -21.32 0.15
CA ASN A 240 -31.61 -20.82 0.00
C ASN A 240 -32.23 -21.40 -1.27
N LEU A 241 -33.21 -22.27 -1.13
CA LEU A 241 -33.88 -22.94 -2.25
C LEU A 241 -34.88 -22.00 -2.92
N GLY A 242 -34.87 -21.97 -4.25
CA GLY A 242 -35.82 -21.23 -5.07
C GLY A 242 -37.16 -21.96 -5.22
N GLU A 243 -37.95 -21.51 -6.19
CA GLU A 243 -39.29 -22.01 -6.42
C GLU A 243 -39.34 -23.47 -6.89
N LYS A 244 -38.28 -23.94 -7.56
CA LYS A 244 -38.13 -25.31 -8.06
C LYS A 244 -38.30 -26.38 -6.98
N TYR A 245 -37.88 -26.09 -5.75
CA TYR A 245 -37.84 -27.06 -4.66
C TYR A 245 -39.03 -26.87 -3.72
N ASP A 246 -39.54 -27.96 -3.17
CA ASP A 246 -40.57 -27.89 -2.13
C ASP A 246 -39.98 -27.36 -0.82
N ARG A 247 -40.84 -27.02 0.15
CA ARG A 247 -40.40 -26.53 1.47
C ARG A 247 -39.63 -27.64 2.20
N PRO A 248 -38.34 -27.44 2.54
CA PRO A 248 -37.55 -28.48 3.19
C PRO A 248 -37.97 -28.70 4.65
N SER A 249 -37.78 -29.94 5.12
CA SER A 249 -38.02 -30.34 6.51
C SER A 249 -36.71 -30.74 7.19
N ILE A 250 -36.47 -30.23 8.40
CA ILE A 250 -35.30 -30.59 9.21
C ILE A 250 -35.22 -32.10 9.49
N GLU A 251 -36.36 -32.80 9.52
CA GLU A 251 -36.41 -34.25 9.75
C GLU A 251 -35.75 -35.06 8.63
N ASN A 252 -35.78 -34.53 7.40
CA ASN A 252 -35.40 -35.28 6.20
C ASN A 252 -34.05 -34.85 5.64
N VAL A 253 -33.75 -33.54 5.71
CA VAL A 253 -32.57 -32.97 5.05
C VAL A 253 -31.28 -33.49 5.68
N LYS A 254 -30.35 -33.90 4.82
CA LYS A 254 -28.99 -34.29 5.18
C LYS A 254 -27.99 -33.55 4.29
N VAL A 255 -26.91 -33.07 4.89
CA VAL A 255 -25.81 -32.41 4.17
C VAL A 255 -24.52 -33.16 4.43
N THR A 256 -23.78 -33.48 3.37
CA THR A 256 -22.41 -33.98 3.44
C THR A 256 -21.50 -32.94 2.81
N LEU A 257 -20.50 -32.50 3.57
CA LEU A 257 -19.45 -31.59 3.15
C LEU A 257 -18.14 -32.37 3.17
N THR A 258 -17.41 -32.41 2.05
CA THR A 258 -16.10 -33.08 1.96
C THR A 258 -15.05 -32.11 1.47
N ARG A 259 -13.97 -31.92 2.24
CA ARG A 259 -12.79 -31.17 1.78
C ARG A 259 -11.89 -32.09 0.97
N ARG A 260 -11.61 -31.74 -0.28
CA ARG A 260 -10.86 -32.62 -1.21
C ARG A 260 -9.41 -32.82 -0.82
N ASN A 261 -8.80 -31.81 -0.18
CA ASN A 261 -7.36 -31.74 0.10
C ASN A 261 -6.92 -32.83 1.08
N ASP A 262 -7.72 -33.09 2.11
CA ASP A 262 -7.44 -34.07 3.16
C ASP A 262 -8.51 -35.15 3.30
N LYS A 263 -9.56 -35.11 2.46
CA LYS A 263 -10.69 -36.05 2.47
C LYS A 263 -11.53 -36.01 3.73
N GLU A 264 -11.35 -35.00 4.58
CA GLU A 264 -12.16 -34.82 5.77
C GLU A 264 -13.62 -34.55 5.38
N THR A 265 -14.55 -35.17 6.11
CA THR A 265 -15.98 -35.13 5.79
C THR A 265 -16.82 -34.80 7.02
N TRP A 266 -17.73 -33.86 6.86
CA TRP A 266 -18.70 -33.43 7.88
C TRP A 266 -20.11 -33.78 7.41
N ASN A 267 -20.89 -34.39 8.31
CA ASN A 267 -22.27 -34.79 8.04
C ASN A 267 -23.21 -34.04 8.96
N PHE A 268 -24.17 -33.33 8.38
CA PHE A 268 -25.16 -32.53 9.08
C PHE A 268 -26.55 -33.12 8.89
N SER A 269 -27.27 -33.27 9.99
CA SER A 269 -28.68 -33.63 10.03
C SER A 269 -29.29 -33.09 11.33
N LYS A 270 -30.57 -33.37 11.59
CA LYS A 270 -31.23 -32.97 12.84
C LYS A 270 -30.47 -33.39 14.12
N SER A 271 -29.69 -34.47 14.10
CA SER A 271 -28.88 -34.88 15.27
C SER A 271 -27.69 -33.96 15.54
N THR A 272 -27.26 -33.14 14.58
CA THR A 272 -26.15 -32.17 14.69
C THR A 272 -26.60 -30.84 15.34
N VAL A 273 -27.82 -30.77 15.87
CA VAL A 273 -28.36 -29.59 16.54
C VAL A 273 -27.77 -29.48 17.96
N SER A 274 -26.51 -29.05 18.08
CA SER A 274 -25.92 -28.69 19.37
C SER A 274 -24.99 -27.48 19.25
N VAL A 275 -25.39 -26.35 19.84
CA VAL A 275 -24.56 -25.14 19.90
C VAL A 275 -23.27 -25.36 20.72
N LYS A 276 -23.17 -26.47 21.46
CA LYS A 276 -22.02 -26.82 22.31
C LYS A 276 -20.86 -27.46 21.55
N THR A 277 -21.08 -28.09 20.40
CA THR A 277 -20.07 -28.89 19.68
C THR A 277 -19.35 -28.10 18.58
N SER A 278 -19.43 -26.77 18.57
CA SER A 278 -18.89 -25.86 17.53
C SER A 278 -19.48 -26.01 16.12
N GLU A 279 -20.14 -27.12 15.83
CA GLU A 279 -20.93 -27.40 14.62
C GLU A 279 -22.41 -27.04 14.82
N TYR A 280 -23.16 -26.88 13.73
CA TYR A 280 -24.59 -26.57 13.80
C TYR A 280 -25.33 -27.03 12.54
N PHE A 281 -26.61 -27.38 12.67
CA PHE A 281 -27.50 -27.65 11.56
C PHE A 281 -28.90 -27.13 11.84
N ASN A 282 -29.56 -26.54 10.83
CA ASN A 282 -30.98 -26.18 10.90
C ASN A 282 -31.61 -26.10 9.50
N VAL A 283 -32.93 -26.16 9.45
CA VAL A 283 -33.73 -25.74 8.29
C VAL A 283 -34.65 -24.61 8.73
N SER A 284 -34.40 -23.41 8.21
CA SER A 284 -35.22 -22.24 8.47
C SER A 284 -36.19 -22.02 7.33
N ASN A 285 -37.47 -21.87 7.65
CA ASN A 285 -38.49 -21.48 6.71
C ASN A 285 -39.15 -20.13 7.08
N SER A 286 -38.38 -19.26 7.75
CA SER A 286 -38.76 -17.86 7.97
C SER A 286 -38.63 -17.10 6.65
N ASP A 287 -39.55 -16.18 6.38
CA ASP A 287 -39.54 -15.41 5.13
C ASP A 287 -38.76 -14.10 5.28
N PHE A 288 -37.86 -13.86 4.34
CA PHE A 288 -37.04 -12.66 4.24
C PHE A 288 -37.00 -12.21 2.77
N GLY A 289 -37.91 -11.32 2.38
CA GLY A 289 -37.98 -10.80 1.00
C GLY A 289 -38.37 -11.85 -0.04
N GLY A 290 -39.17 -12.85 0.33
CA GLY A 290 -39.57 -13.97 -0.52
C GLY A 290 -38.62 -15.18 -0.45
N MET A 291 -37.52 -15.08 0.31
CA MET A 291 -36.59 -16.16 0.54
C MET A 291 -36.94 -16.91 1.83
N SER A 292 -37.67 -18.03 1.70
CA SER A 292 -38.25 -18.73 2.85
C SER A 292 -37.90 -20.22 2.98
N LYS A 293 -36.84 -20.68 2.31
CA LYS A 293 -36.44 -22.11 2.25
C LYS A 293 -34.94 -22.26 2.43
N CYS A 294 -34.43 -22.05 3.65
CA CYS A 294 -33.00 -22.03 3.91
C CYS A 294 -32.52 -23.28 4.65
N ILE A 295 -31.56 -24.00 4.06
CA ILE A 295 -30.79 -25.06 4.72
C ILE A 295 -29.53 -24.43 5.29
N ILE A 296 -29.26 -24.64 6.58
CA ILE A 296 -28.16 -24.01 7.33
C ILE A 296 -27.29 -25.10 7.92
N PHE A 297 -25.98 -25.02 7.71
CA PHE A 297 -25.01 -25.93 8.32
C PHE A 297 -23.71 -25.18 8.63
N LYS A 298 -23.12 -25.42 9.79
CA LYS A 298 -21.89 -24.76 10.21
C LYS A 298 -20.83 -25.81 10.52
N PRO A 299 -19.81 -25.98 9.66
CA PRO A 299 -18.67 -26.81 10.00
C PRO A 299 -17.69 -26.06 10.91
N ASN A 300 -16.96 -26.77 11.77
CA ASN A 300 -15.87 -26.18 12.55
C ASN A 300 -14.54 -26.24 11.80
N ILE A 301 -14.45 -25.49 10.69
CA ILE A 301 -13.31 -25.52 9.76
C ILE A 301 -12.61 -24.16 9.71
N SER A 302 -11.29 -24.19 9.55
CA SER A 302 -10.49 -23.07 9.06
C SER A 302 -10.30 -23.19 7.55
N TYR A 303 -10.45 -22.08 6.83
CA TYR A 303 -10.39 -22.05 5.37
C TYR A 303 -9.04 -21.56 4.90
N ASN A 304 -8.44 -22.27 3.96
CA ASN A 304 -7.21 -21.88 3.30
C ASN A 304 -7.48 -21.62 1.81
N GLN A 305 -6.65 -20.76 1.20
CA GLN A 305 -6.64 -20.63 -0.26
C GLN A 305 -6.39 -22.02 -0.89
N ASN A 306 -7.05 -22.29 -2.01
CA ASN A 306 -7.05 -23.56 -2.73
C ASN A 306 -7.76 -24.72 -2.02
N ASP A 307 -8.39 -24.50 -0.86
CA ASP A 307 -9.33 -25.49 -0.35
C ASP A 307 -10.48 -25.69 -1.33
N VAL A 308 -10.81 -26.96 -1.59
CA VAL A 308 -11.93 -27.35 -2.44
C VAL A 308 -12.89 -28.19 -1.62
N PHE A 309 -14.14 -27.77 -1.56
CA PHE A 309 -15.21 -28.44 -0.82
C PHE A 309 -16.27 -28.95 -1.79
N ASP A 310 -16.65 -30.21 -1.65
CA ASP A 310 -17.83 -30.77 -2.30
C ASP A 310 -18.99 -30.81 -1.30
N VAL A 311 -20.16 -30.33 -1.73
CA VAL A 311 -21.38 -30.32 -0.93
C VAL A 311 -22.42 -31.19 -1.61
N VAL A 312 -23.01 -32.11 -0.83
CA VAL A 312 -24.15 -32.93 -1.23
C VAL A 312 -25.29 -32.70 -0.26
N ILE A 313 -26.45 -32.28 -0.77
CA ILE A 313 -27.68 -32.10 -0.01
C ILE A 313 -28.71 -33.10 -0.51
N SER A 314 -29.24 -33.92 0.39
CA SER A 314 -30.25 -34.94 0.11
C SER A 314 -31.44 -34.80 1.07
N GLY A 315 -32.51 -35.57 0.84
CA GLY A 315 -33.73 -35.51 1.65
C GLY A 315 -34.62 -34.30 1.33
N ILE A 316 -34.43 -33.71 0.14
CA ILE A 316 -35.27 -32.64 -0.42
C ILE A 316 -36.10 -33.17 -1.59
N THR A 317 -37.15 -32.43 -1.96
CA THR A 317 -38.03 -32.76 -3.08
C THR A 317 -38.21 -31.58 -4.03
N ALA A 318 -38.55 -31.87 -5.28
CA ALA A 318 -38.98 -30.89 -6.27
C ALA A 318 -40.29 -31.40 -6.90
N GLY A 319 -41.41 -30.70 -6.67
CA GLY A 319 -42.72 -31.16 -7.11
C GLY A 319 -43.10 -32.53 -6.53
N GLY A 320 -42.72 -32.79 -5.28
CA GLY A 320 -42.93 -34.06 -4.57
C GLY A 320 -41.94 -35.18 -4.91
N SER A 321 -41.12 -35.02 -5.95
CA SER A 321 -40.14 -36.05 -6.36
C SER A 321 -38.83 -35.90 -5.58
N PRO A 322 -38.29 -36.97 -4.95
CA PRO A 322 -36.99 -36.93 -4.27
C PRO A 322 -35.87 -36.45 -5.19
N THR A 323 -35.02 -35.56 -4.69
CA THR A 323 -33.90 -35.00 -5.45
C THR A 323 -32.71 -34.67 -4.55
N GLU A 324 -31.61 -34.27 -5.17
CA GLU A 324 -30.37 -33.87 -4.49
C GLU A 324 -29.80 -32.59 -5.12
N ILE A 325 -29.03 -31.85 -4.33
CA ILE A 325 -28.20 -30.73 -4.80
C ILE A 325 -26.74 -31.13 -4.60
N LYS A 326 -25.92 -30.95 -5.65
CA LYS A 326 -24.48 -31.16 -5.63
C LYS A 326 -23.79 -29.92 -6.18
N TYR A 327 -22.83 -29.38 -5.44
CA TYR A 327 -22.00 -28.26 -5.89
C TYR A 327 -20.62 -28.28 -5.23
N THR A 328 -19.69 -27.52 -5.80
CA THR A 328 -18.32 -27.37 -5.29
C THR A 328 -18.09 -25.92 -4.89
N VAL A 329 -17.24 -25.69 -3.89
CA VAL A 329 -16.71 -24.38 -3.50
C VAL A 329 -15.19 -24.44 -3.53
N ARG A 330 -14.53 -23.56 -4.28
CA ARG A 330 -13.07 -23.43 -4.35
C ARG A 330 -12.66 -22.11 -3.73
N MET A 331 -11.80 -22.16 -2.72
CA MET A 331 -11.30 -20.96 -2.05
C MET A 331 -10.24 -20.26 -2.90
N ILE A 332 -10.46 -18.99 -3.21
CA ILE A 332 -9.52 -18.13 -3.96
C ILE A 332 -9.09 -16.93 -3.09
N SER A 333 -7.96 -16.31 -3.41
CA SER A 333 -7.52 -15.07 -2.75
C SER A 333 -7.88 -13.86 -3.62
N LEU A 334 -8.38 -12.79 -3.01
CA LEU A 334 -8.56 -11.50 -3.68
C LEU A 334 -7.27 -10.68 -3.70
N LEU A 335 -6.39 -10.94 -2.74
CA LEU A 335 -5.19 -10.15 -2.52
C LEU A 335 -3.97 -10.83 -3.17
N LYS A 336 -3.23 -10.06 -3.98
CA LYS A 336 -1.90 -10.45 -4.45
C LYS A 336 -0.86 -10.28 -3.33
N PRO A 337 0.22 -11.08 -3.28
CA PRO A 337 1.33 -10.83 -2.38
C PRO A 337 1.96 -9.46 -2.65
N ALA A 338 2.37 -8.78 -1.58
CA ALA A 338 3.05 -7.50 -1.67
C ALA A 338 4.43 -7.64 -2.37
N PRO A 339 4.88 -6.60 -3.09
CA PRO A 339 6.25 -6.53 -3.59
C PRO A 339 7.28 -6.68 -2.47
N VAL A 340 8.46 -7.19 -2.83
CA VAL A 340 9.58 -7.32 -1.90
C VAL A 340 10.20 -5.95 -1.69
N ASN A 341 10.60 -5.65 -0.46
CA ASN A 341 11.37 -4.46 -0.09
C ASN A 341 12.79 -4.85 0.30
N ALA A 342 13.75 -3.96 0.08
CA ALA A 342 15.11 -4.05 0.60
C ALA A 342 15.31 -2.99 1.71
N ASP A 343 16.09 -3.32 2.74
CA ASP A 343 16.42 -2.41 3.85
C ASP A 343 17.40 -1.30 3.43
N LYS A 344 18.20 -1.54 2.39
CA LYS A 344 19.12 -0.58 1.78
C LYS A 344 18.50 0.05 0.55
N GLN A 345 18.65 1.37 0.41
CA GLN A 345 18.32 2.04 -0.83
C GLN A 345 19.28 1.61 -1.93
N GLU A 346 18.78 1.49 -3.16
CA GLU A 346 19.64 1.31 -4.32
C GLU A 346 20.59 2.48 -4.51
N GLY A 347 21.78 2.22 -5.08
CA GLY A 347 22.81 3.23 -5.23
C GLY A 347 24.22 2.69 -5.16
N THR A 348 25.17 3.61 -4.97
CA THR A 348 26.60 3.30 -4.90
C THR A 348 27.06 3.22 -3.44
N TYR A 349 27.75 2.14 -3.10
CA TYR A 349 28.30 1.88 -1.77
C TYR A 349 29.79 1.62 -1.84
N LEU A 350 30.49 1.96 -0.76
CA LEU A 350 31.91 1.69 -0.60
C LEU A 350 32.12 0.38 0.17
N GLY A 351 32.85 -0.56 -0.43
CA GLY A 351 33.08 -1.88 0.19
C GLY A 351 31.86 -2.81 0.14
N GLY A 352 31.93 -3.94 0.84
CA GLY A 352 30.86 -4.94 0.83
C GLY A 352 29.59 -4.45 1.54
N LEU A 353 28.42 -4.92 1.08
CA LEU A 353 27.11 -4.56 1.61
C LEU A 353 26.35 -5.84 2.01
N GLU A 354 25.63 -5.77 3.13
CA GLU A 354 24.62 -6.78 3.50
C GLU A 354 23.22 -6.17 3.32
N ILE A 355 22.37 -6.85 2.56
CA ILE A 355 21.02 -6.40 2.20
C ILE A 355 20.00 -7.37 2.76
N ALA A 356 19.12 -6.88 3.63
CA ALA A 356 17.97 -7.61 4.12
C ALA A 356 16.75 -7.36 3.23
N LEU A 357 16.09 -8.44 2.81
CA LEU A 357 14.82 -8.40 2.10
C LEU A 357 13.64 -8.63 3.05
N SER A 358 12.50 -8.01 2.76
CA SER A 358 11.26 -8.18 3.53
C SER A 358 10.02 -8.11 2.63
N CYS A 359 8.89 -8.63 3.10
CA CYS A 359 7.60 -8.51 2.44
C CYS A 359 6.53 -8.29 3.49
N ALA A 360 5.60 -7.36 3.23
CA ALA A 360 4.51 -7.02 4.15
C ALA A 360 3.41 -8.10 4.20
N SER A 361 3.44 -9.08 3.30
CA SER A 361 2.47 -10.18 3.31
C SER A 361 2.87 -11.24 4.33
N PRO A 362 2.00 -11.56 5.31
CA PRO A 362 2.22 -12.67 6.24
C PRO A 362 2.47 -13.98 5.48
N ASP A 363 3.30 -14.85 6.07
CA ASP A 363 3.66 -16.18 5.55
C ASP A 363 4.30 -16.19 4.14
N SER A 364 4.74 -15.02 3.66
CA SER A 364 5.37 -14.91 2.35
C SER A 364 6.73 -15.62 2.29
N ILE A 365 6.98 -16.28 1.16
CA ILE A 365 8.28 -16.85 0.82
C ILE A 365 8.91 -15.98 -0.26
N ILE A 366 10.08 -15.42 0.03
CA ILE A 366 10.82 -14.58 -0.92
C ILE A 366 11.83 -15.44 -1.68
N TYR A 367 11.86 -15.29 -3.01
CA TYR A 367 12.86 -15.84 -3.89
C TYR A 367 13.61 -14.72 -4.61
N TYR A 368 14.91 -14.90 -4.84
CA TYR A 368 15.73 -13.86 -5.44
C TYR A 368 16.84 -14.40 -6.36
N THR A 369 17.37 -13.50 -7.17
CA THR A 369 18.53 -13.66 -8.05
C THR A 369 19.46 -12.47 -7.86
N THR A 370 20.75 -12.64 -8.15
CA THR A 370 21.79 -11.59 -8.03
C THR A 370 22.47 -11.27 -9.37
N ASP A 371 22.09 -11.99 -10.43
CA ASP A 371 22.61 -11.84 -11.80
C ASP A 371 21.65 -11.03 -12.70
N GLY A 372 20.56 -10.49 -12.12
CA GLY A 372 19.53 -9.76 -12.85
C GLY A 372 18.52 -10.62 -13.62
N SER A 373 18.61 -11.94 -13.56
CA SER A 373 17.59 -12.85 -14.13
C SER A 373 16.27 -12.76 -13.35
N THR A 374 15.12 -13.04 -13.98
CA THR A 374 13.81 -13.00 -13.30
C THR A 374 13.69 -14.14 -12.30
N PRO A 375 13.41 -13.86 -11.00
CA PRO A 375 13.31 -14.89 -9.99
C PRO A 375 12.02 -15.73 -10.15
N THR A 376 12.11 -17.01 -9.79
CA THR A 376 11.00 -17.97 -9.76
C THR A 376 11.08 -18.80 -8.47
N THR A 377 10.12 -19.71 -8.24
CA THR A 377 10.16 -20.66 -7.11
C THR A 377 11.37 -21.63 -7.14
N LYS A 378 12.10 -21.69 -8.27
CA LYS A 378 13.36 -22.45 -8.41
C LYS A 378 14.61 -21.61 -8.09
N SER A 379 14.47 -20.30 -7.92
CA SER A 379 15.57 -19.40 -7.56
C SER A 379 15.95 -19.56 -6.09
N ARG A 380 16.92 -18.77 -5.60
CA ARG A 380 17.37 -18.87 -4.21
C ARG A 380 16.27 -18.37 -3.27
N LYS A 381 15.87 -19.21 -2.31
CA LYS A 381 14.96 -18.80 -1.22
C LYS A 381 15.73 -17.89 -0.25
N TYR A 382 15.14 -16.75 0.08
CA TYR A 382 15.70 -15.81 1.04
C TYR A 382 15.46 -16.31 2.47
N SER A 383 16.52 -16.35 3.27
CA SER A 383 16.49 -16.76 4.69
C SER A 383 17.42 -15.94 5.59
N GLN A 384 18.34 -15.17 5.00
CA GLN A 384 19.33 -14.34 5.68
C GLN A 384 19.76 -13.21 4.75
N PRO A 385 20.32 -12.09 5.28
CA PRO A 385 20.81 -10.99 4.47
C PRO A 385 21.77 -11.42 3.36
N ILE A 386 21.65 -10.78 2.20
CA ILE A 386 22.44 -11.05 1.00
C ILE A 386 23.71 -10.22 1.09
N LYS A 387 24.88 -10.87 1.15
CA LYS A 387 26.18 -10.20 1.11
C LYS A 387 26.63 -10.00 -0.34
N ILE A 388 27.00 -8.78 -0.71
CA ILE A 388 27.55 -8.44 -2.03
C ILE A 388 28.88 -7.70 -1.86
N ASN A 389 29.87 -8.01 -2.71
CA ASN A 389 31.21 -7.41 -2.69
C ASN A 389 31.61 -6.77 -4.04
N GLU A 390 30.65 -6.75 -4.97
CA GLU A 390 30.77 -6.21 -6.32
C GLU A 390 29.39 -5.73 -6.79
N THR A 391 29.38 -4.93 -7.86
CA THR A 391 28.15 -4.39 -8.43
C THR A 391 27.17 -5.51 -8.76
N THR A 392 25.99 -5.46 -8.16
CA THR A 392 25.00 -6.54 -8.17
C THR A 392 23.61 -5.99 -8.47
N VAL A 393 22.85 -6.68 -9.32
CA VAL A 393 21.42 -6.43 -9.52
C VAL A 393 20.65 -7.54 -8.84
N ILE A 394 19.96 -7.21 -7.75
CA ILE A 394 19.10 -8.14 -7.05
C ILE A 394 17.69 -8.02 -7.62
N LYS A 395 17.13 -9.12 -8.11
CA LYS A 395 15.68 -9.21 -8.37
C LYS A 395 15.05 -10.14 -7.38
N ALA A 396 13.89 -9.75 -6.85
CA ALA A 396 13.17 -10.52 -5.84
C ALA A 396 11.67 -10.58 -6.12
N ILE A 397 11.06 -11.70 -5.76
CA ILE A 397 9.62 -11.95 -5.87
C ILE A 397 9.15 -12.64 -4.60
N SER A 398 7.97 -12.28 -4.11
CA SER A 398 7.35 -12.97 -2.98
C SER A 398 6.24 -13.88 -3.46
N TYR A 399 6.04 -14.99 -2.76
CA TYR A 399 4.93 -15.91 -2.98
C TYR A 399 4.12 -16.08 -1.70
N VAL A 400 2.80 -16.07 -1.83
CA VAL A 400 1.86 -16.47 -0.77
C VAL A 400 0.95 -17.52 -1.38
N ASN A 401 0.91 -18.71 -0.79
CA ASN A 401 0.06 -19.83 -1.22
C ASN A 401 0.16 -20.18 -2.72
N GLY A 402 1.34 -19.97 -3.34
CA GLY A 402 1.61 -20.27 -4.75
C GLY A 402 1.40 -19.11 -5.72
N GLU A 403 0.81 -17.99 -5.29
CA GLU A 403 0.63 -16.79 -6.12
C GLU A 403 1.85 -15.85 -5.99
N PRO A 404 2.34 -15.26 -7.09
CA PRO A 404 3.49 -14.34 -7.07
C PRO A 404 3.09 -12.87 -6.84
N SER A 405 4.00 -12.10 -6.22
CA SER A 405 4.01 -10.64 -6.31
C SER A 405 4.52 -10.14 -7.67
N GLU A 406 4.45 -8.83 -7.89
CA GLU A 406 5.30 -8.19 -8.92
C GLU A 406 6.79 -8.38 -8.59
N VAL A 407 7.65 -8.40 -9.62
CA VAL A 407 9.10 -8.52 -9.46
C VAL A 407 9.69 -7.18 -9.02
N SER A 408 10.36 -7.18 -7.87
CA SER A 408 11.12 -6.04 -7.36
C SER A 408 12.57 -6.11 -7.85
N THR A 409 13.14 -4.98 -8.25
CA THR A 409 14.52 -4.89 -8.75
C THR A 409 15.28 -3.84 -7.95
N PHE A 410 16.48 -4.19 -7.48
CA PHE A 410 17.37 -3.32 -6.71
C PHE A 410 18.76 -3.34 -7.34
N ARG A 411 19.34 -2.17 -7.64
CA ARG A 411 20.68 -2.05 -8.22
C ARG A 411 21.67 -1.47 -7.22
N TYR A 412 22.70 -2.24 -6.89
CA TYR A 412 23.77 -1.82 -5.99
C TYR A 412 25.09 -1.78 -6.74
N ASN A 413 25.72 -0.61 -6.81
CA ASN A 413 27.06 -0.45 -7.34
C ASN A 413 28.06 -0.50 -6.18
N ILE A 414 29.02 -1.42 -6.23
CA ILE A 414 30.01 -1.58 -5.16
C ILE A 414 31.37 -1.08 -5.63
N GLU A 415 31.78 0.06 -5.08
CA GLU A 415 33.09 0.65 -5.32
C GLU A 415 34.11 0.12 -4.32
N LYS A 416 35.36 -0.07 -4.78
CA LYS A 416 36.43 -0.63 -3.95
C LYS A 416 37.48 0.45 -3.64
N ALA A 417 37.68 0.74 -2.36
CA ALA A 417 38.85 1.46 -1.85
C ALA A 417 39.77 0.51 -1.07
N SER A 418 41.00 0.93 -0.81
CA SER A 418 41.89 0.25 0.13
C SER A 418 41.35 0.36 1.56
N GLN A 419 41.47 -0.71 2.35
CA GLN A 419 40.88 -0.77 3.71
C GLN A 419 41.33 0.38 4.62
N TRP A 420 42.59 0.82 4.47
CA TRP A 420 43.14 1.95 5.23
C TRP A 420 42.46 3.29 4.92
N ALA A 421 41.83 3.44 3.74
CA ALA A 421 41.23 4.70 3.29
C ALA A 421 39.72 4.78 3.55
N VAL A 422 39.05 3.64 3.78
CA VAL A 422 37.58 3.58 3.90
C VAL A 422 37.04 4.54 4.97
N PRO A 423 37.54 4.56 6.23
CA PRO A 423 36.97 5.44 7.25
C PRO A 423 37.05 6.92 6.89
N ASP A 424 38.17 7.32 6.28
CA ASP A 424 38.42 8.71 5.88
C ASP A 424 37.59 9.09 4.64
N ILE A 425 37.41 8.19 3.66
CA ILE A 425 36.55 8.44 2.49
C ILE A 425 35.08 8.58 2.91
N GLU A 426 34.59 7.70 3.78
CA GLU A 426 33.22 7.78 4.30
C GLU A 426 33.01 9.11 5.05
N LYS A 427 33.97 9.48 5.91
CA LYS A 427 33.90 10.74 6.64
C LYS A 427 33.94 11.95 5.70
N ALA A 428 34.85 11.97 4.73
CA ALA A 428 34.96 13.04 3.73
C ALA A 428 33.68 13.17 2.88
N THR A 429 33.07 12.04 2.52
CA THR A 429 31.79 11.98 1.80
C THR A 429 30.66 12.56 2.64
N SER A 430 30.57 12.20 3.93
CA SER A 430 29.55 12.72 4.86
C SER A 430 29.65 14.24 5.05
N LEU A 431 30.87 14.79 4.98
CA LEU A 431 31.15 16.22 5.04
C LEU A 431 30.99 16.92 3.67
N LYS A 432 30.59 16.19 2.63
CA LYS A 432 30.46 16.67 1.25
C LYS A 432 31.76 17.27 0.69
N LEU A 433 32.92 16.80 1.20
CA LEU A 433 34.25 17.18 0.71
C LEU A 433 34.59 16.49 -0.60
N ILE A 434 34.03 15.31 -0.85
CA ILE A 434 34.16 14.60 -2.13
C ILE A 434 32.88 14.87 -2.95
N PRO A 435 32.97 15.64 -4.05
CA PRO A 435 31.83 15.85 -4.94
C PRO A 435 31.23 14.53 -5.43
N GLN A 436 29.92 14.46 -5.63
CA GLN A 436 29.24 13.21 -6.00
C GLN A 436 29.80 12.61 -7.30
N GLN A 437 30.09 13.44 -8.31
CA GLN A 437 30.70 13.01 -9.57
C GLN A 437 32.12 12.44 -9.41
N MET A 438 32.74 12.62 -8.23
CA MET A 438 34.06 12.11 -7.91
C MET A 438 34.03 10.87 -7.00
N GLN A 439 32.86 10.39 -6.60
CA GLN A 439 32.77 9.18 -5.78
C GLN A 439 32.91 7.94 -6.66
N GLY A 440 33.92 7.10 -6.38
CA GLY A 440 34.23 5.89 -7.14
C GLY A 440 35.65 5.88 -7.72
N ASN A 441 36.02 4.73 -8.27
CA ASN A 441 37.36 4.48 -8.83
C ASN A 441 38.49 4.79 -7.85
N TYR A 442 38.27 4.58 -6.55
CA TYR A 442 39.10 5.13 -5.47
C TYR A 442 40.59 4.79 -5.57
N ARG A 443 40.94 3.63 -6.12
CA ARG A 443 42.33 3.18 -6.28
C ARG A 443 43.02 3.72 -7.54
N GLU A 444 42.28 4.34 -8.44
CA GLU A 444 42.82 4.94 -9.66
C GLU A 444 43.60 6.23 -9.35
N ASN A 445 44.54 6.56 -10.24
CA ASN A 445 45.30 7.81 -10.15
C ASN A 445 44.39 9.02 -10.41
N ILE A 446 44.54 10.08 -9.61
CA ILE A 446 43.75 11.30 -9.76
C ILE A 446 44.34 12.19 -10.86
N THR A 447 43.47 12.83 -11.64
CA THR A 447 43.89 13.86 -12.59
C THR A 447 44.15 15.18 -11.89
N ARG A 448 44.92 16.03 -12.55
CA ARG A 448 45.27 17.37 -12.10
C ARG A 448 44.04 18.29 -12.00
N ALA A 449 43.09 18.14 -12.92
CA ALA A 449 41.78 18.79 -12.84
C ALA A 449 41.00 18.32 -11.62
N ASP A 450 40.86 17.01 -11.40
CA ASP A 450 40.08 16.48 -10.30
C ASP A 450 40.63 16.89 -8.93
N PHE A 451 41.97 16.86 -8.75
CA PHE A 451 42.57 17.34 -7.51
C PHE A 451 42.32 18.83 -7.28
N CYS A 452 42.34 19.63 -8.35
CA CYS A 452 42.04 21.06 -8.30
C CYS A 452 40.59 21.31 -7.85
N LYS A 453 39.63 20.57 -8.40
CA LYS A 453 38.21 20.66 -8.02
C LYS A 453 37.99 20.22 -6.58
N LEU A 454 38.71 19.18 -6.14
CA LEU A 454 38.68 18.71 -4.75
C LEU A 454 39.17 19.80 -3.79
N ALA A 455 40.27 20.49 -4.12
CA ALA A 455 40.79 21.62 -3.34
C ALA A 455 39.82 22.82 -3.29
N MET A 456 39.19 23.15 -4.42
CA MET A 456 38.17 24.22 -4.47
C MET A 456 36.93 23.85 -3.65
N ASN A 457 36.43 22.62 -3.78
CA ASN A 457 35.29 22.16 -2.98
C ASN A 457 35.64 22.13 -1.49
N PHE A 458 36.87 21.76 -1.13
CA PHE A 458 37.37 21.89 0.24
C PHE A 458 37.23 23.32 0.78
N LEU A 459 37.67 24.35 0.04
CA LEU A 459 37.58 25.74 0.47
C LEU A 459 36.13 26.19 0.66
N VAL A 460 35.26 25.85 -0.30
CA VAL A 460 33.82 26.14 -0.24
C VAL A 460 33.19 25.51 1.01
N ARG A 461 33.48 24.23 1.28
CA ARG A 461 32.94 23.51 2.45
C ARG A 461 33.51 24.01 3.76
N LYS A 462 34.80 24.36 3.80
CA LYS A 462 35.47 24.81 5.02
C LYS A 462 35.05 26.20 5.44
N THR A 463 34.79 27.08 4.47
CA THR A 463 34.42 28.49 4.73
C THR A 463 32.93 28.75 4.69
N GLY A 464 32.14 27.88 4.03
CA GLY A 464 30.72 28.13 3.73
C GLY A 464 30.48 29.15 2.62
N LYS A 465 31.55 29.63 1.95
CA LYS A 465 31.50 30.68 0.92
C LYS A 465 31.43 30.11 -0.48
N SER A 466 30.81 30.85 -1.41
CA SER A 466 30.87 30.55 -2.84
C SER A 466 32.26 30.80 -3.42
N VAL A 467 32.52 30.28 -4.63
CA VAL A 467 33.79 30.52 -5.33
C VAL A 467 33.99 32.02 -5.60
N GLU A 468 32.92 32.74 -5.95
CA GLU A 468 32.94 34.17 -6.20
C GLU A 468 33.28 34.97 -4.94
N GLU A 469 32.73 34.58 -3.78
CA GLU A 469 33.05 35.19 -2.50
C GLU A 469 34.51 34.96 -2.11
N LEU A 470 35.02 33.73 -2.31
CA LEU A 470 36.44 33.41 -2.06
C LEU A 470 37.39 34.25 -2.93
N LEU A 471 37.07 34.45 -4.20
CA LEU A 471 37.86 35.29 -5.11
C LEU A 471 37.86 36.76 -4.65
N LYS A 472 36.68 37.27 -4.28
CA LYS A 472 36.51 38.64 -3.78
C LYS A 472 37.31 38.88 -2.51
N ASP A 473 37.24 37.96 -1.55
CA ASP A 473 37.97 38.07 -0.28
C ASP A 473 39.49 38.07 -0.47
N ASN A 474 39.97 37.38 -1.50
CA ASN A 474 41.38 37.35 -1.88
C ASN A 474 41.76 38.45 -2.91
N ASN A 475 40.87 39.42 -3.13
CA ASN A 475 41.06 40.54 -4.06
C ASN A 475 41.56 40.12 -5.44
N THR A 476 40.99 39.03 -5.97
CA THR A 476 41.38 38.42 -7.25
C THR A 476 40.14 38.10 -8.08
N THR A 477 40.33 37.86 -9.37
CA THR A 477 39.26 37.54 -10.32
C THR A 477 39.71 36.50 -11.32
N ILE A 478 38.78 35.72 -11.87
CA ILE A 478 39.09 34.72 -12.89
C ILE A 478 39.64 35.40 -14.16
N ARG A 479 40.76 34.87 -14.65
CA ARG A 479 41.27 35.12 -16.00
C ARG A 479 40.86 33.99 -16.93
N TYR A 480 39.91 34.24 -17.81
CA TYR A 480 39.41 33.23 -18.76
C TYR A 480 40.43 32.83 -19.84
N ASP A 481 41.48 33.63 -20.03
CA ASP A 481 42.58 33.40 -20.97
C ASP A 481 43.81 32.75 -20.31
N ALA A 482 43.73 32.36 -19.03
CA ALA A 482 44.89 31.85 -18.28
C ALA A 482 45.45 30.55 -18.88
N PHE A 483 44.59 29.70 -19.44
CA PHE A 483 44.96 28.43 -20.05
C PHE A 483 44.27 28.23 -21.40
N THR A 484 44.98 27.59 -22.31
CA THR A 484 44.53 27.29 -23.68
C THR A 484 43.85 25.93 -23.81
N ASP A 485 44.00 25.07 -22.81
CA ASP A 485 43.56 23.67 -22.81
C ASP A 485 42.47 23.36 -21.76
N THR A 486 41.94 24.38 -21.08
CA THR A 486 40.76 24.24 -20.20
C THR A 486 40.04 25.58 -20.01
N SER A 487 38.72 25.52 -19.90
CA SER A 487 37.84 26.65 -19.57
C SER A 487 37.02 26.40 -18.29
N ASP A 488 37.39 25.39 -17.51
CA ASP A 488 36.69 25.00 -16.29
C ASP A 488 36.84 26.08 -15.21
N LYS A 489 35.70 26.61 -14.75
CA LYS A 489 35.67 27.75 -13.82
C LYS A 489 36.37 27.46 -12.49
N GLU A 490 36.31 26.23 -11.99
CA GLU A 490 36.96 25.86 -10.72
C GLU A 490 38.47 25.81 -10.88
N ILE A 491 38.97 25.36 -12.02
CA ILE A 491 40.41 25.36 -12.35
C ILE A 491 40.92 26.80 -12.49
N LEU A 492 40.18 27.65 -13.20
CA LEU A 492 40.54 29.06 -13.38
C LEU A 492 40.48 29.84 -12.05
N ALA A 493 39.50 29.56 -11.19
CA ALA A 493 39.42 30.14 -9.86
C ALA A 493 40.59 29.69 -8.97
N ALA A 494 40.94 28.41 -8.99
CA ALA A 494 42.09 27.90 -8.26
C ALA A 494 43.41 28.52 -8.74
N ASN A 495 43.52 28.84 -10.04
CA ASN A 495 44.67 29.59 -10.56
C ASN A 495 44.69 31.03 -10.05
N ALA A 496 43.54 31.71 -10.07
CA ALA A 496 43.40 33.08 -9.55
C ALA A 496 43.69 33.18 -8.04
N LEU A 497 43.37 32.13 -7.27
CA LEU A 497 43.68 31.98 -5.84
C LEU A 497 45.12 31.49 -5.57
N GLY A 498 45.92 31.24 -6.61
CA GLY A 498 47.31 30.79 -6.47
C GLY A 498 47.48 29.33 -6.05
N ILE A 499 46.42 28.53 -6.00
CA ILE A 499 46.46 27.10 -5.66
C ILE A 499 47.21 26.31 -6.73
N VAL A 500 46.99 26.67 -8.00
CA VAL A 500 47.59 25.98 -9.15
C VAL A 500 48.23 26.95 -10.13
N ASN A 501 49.31 26.49 -10.77
CA ASN A 501 49.95 27.17 -11.91
C ASN A 501 49.82 26.34 -13.18
N GLY A 502 50.10 26.93 -14.34
CA GLY A 502 50.25 26.18 -15.59
C GLY A 502 51.53 25.33 -15.60
N ILE A 503 51.60 24.40 -16.56
CA ILE A 503 52.79 23.58 -16.84
C ILE A 503 53.72 24.23 -17.88
N GLY A 504 53.49 25.50 -18.22
CA GLY A 504 54.18 26.24 -19.29
C GLY A 504 53.36 26.36 -20.58
N ASN A 505 53.78 27.24 -21.49
CA ASN A 505 53.15 27.47 -22.80
C ASN A 505 51.63 27.74 -22.75
N GLY A 506 51.15 28.38 -21.69
CA GLY A 506 49.72 28.66 -21.49
C GLY A 506 48.86 27.41 -21.35
N LYS A 507 49.38 26.29 -20.82
CA LYS A 507 48.63 25.04 -20.61
C LYS A 507 48.54 24.66 -19.14
N PHE A 508 47.43 24.03 -18.75
CA PHE A 508 47.19 23.47 -17.42
C PHE A 508 47.39 21.95 -17.36
N ASN A 509 47.09 21.24 -18.46
CA ASN A 509 47.03 19.78 -18.57
C ASN A 509 45.98 19.14 -17.64
N PRO A 510 44.67 19.35 -17.88
CA PRO A 510 43.61 18.90 -16.98
C PRO A 510 43.54 17.37 -16.80
N ASN A 511 43.85 16.61 -17.85
CA ASN A 511 43.80 15.14 -17.83
C ASN A 511 45.12 14.49 -17.36
N GLY A 512 46.17 15.28 -17.13
CA GLY A 512 47.43 14.77 -16.61
C GLY A 512 47.26 14.21 -15.20
N LEU A 513 47.95 13.11 -14.90
CA LEU A 513 48.05 12.60 -13.54
C LEU A 513 49.00 13.48 -12.73
N ILE A 514 48.76 13.61 -11.43
CA ILE A 514 49.66 14.33 -10.54
C ILE A 514 50.56 13.38 -9.76
N SER A 515 51.78 13.84 -9.55
CA SER A 515 52.72 13.23 -8.63
C SER A 515 52.43 13.65 -7.18
N ARG A 516 52.95 12.87 -6.24
CA ARG A 516 52.84 13.13 -4.80
C ARG A 516 53.40 14.49 -4.38
N GLN A 517 54.51 14.92 -4.98
CA GLN A 517 55.10 16.24 -4.67
C GLN A 517 54.26 17.39 -5.25
N GLU A 518 53.59 17.21 -6.39
CA GLU A 518 52.66 18.21 -6.92
C GLU A 518 51.40 18.33 -6.05
N ALA A 519 50.88 17.19 -5.57
CA ALA A 519 49.77 17.18 -4.62
C ALA A 519 50.13 17.91 -3.32
N ALA A 520 51.35 17.72 -2.80
CA ALA A 520 51.85 18.44 -1.62
C ALA A 520 51.85 19.96 -1.83
N VAL A 521 52.33 20.43 -2.99
CA VAL A 521 52.34 21.86 -3.34
C VAL A 521 50.92 22.41 -3.42
N MET A 522 49.99 21.68 -4.07
CA MET A 522 48.59 22.11 -4.16
C MET A 522 47.92 22.15 -2.78
N LEU A 523 48.17 21.19 -1.90
CA LEU A 523 47.64 21.18 -0.52
C LEU A 523 48.16 22.35 0.31
N MET A 524 49.48 22.61 0.29
CA MET A 524 50.08 23.75 1.00
C MET A 524 49.47 25.07 0.52
N ARG A 525 49.33 25.27 -0.80
CA ARG A 525 48.74 26.49 -1.35
C ARG A 525 47.25 26.61 -1.03
N THR A 526 46.52 25.49 -0.99
CA THR A 526 45.12 25.47 -0.55
C THR A 526 44.99 25.93 0.90
N ALA A 527 45.89 25.49 1.78
CA ALA A 527 45.94 25.94 3.17
C ALA A 527 46.27 27.43 3.28
N ALA A 528 47.19 27.93 2.45
CA ALA A 528 47.59 29.33 2.42
C ALA A 528 46.42 30.28 2.04
N VAL A 529 45.45 29.85 1.21
CA VAL A 529 44.23 30.61 0.93
C VAL A 529 43.40 30.87 2.20
N LEU A 530 43.51 30.00 3.20
CA LEU A 530 42.88 30.16 4.52
C LEU A 530 43.81 30.83 5.55
N GLY A 531 44.95 31.38 5.12
CA GLY A 531 45.93 32.02 5.99
C GLY A 531 46.84 31.06 6.76
N VAL A 532 46.83 29.76 6.44
CA VAL A 532 47.68 28.77 7.10
C VAL A 532 48.97 28.59 6.30
N THR A 533 50.03 29.29 6.72
CA THR A 533 51.36 29.24 6.08
C THR A 533 52.43 28.57 6.95
N GLU A 534 52.15 28.38 8.24
CA GLU A 534 53.06 27.74 9.20
C GLU A 534 52.34 26.59 9.91
N THR A 535 53.09 25.56 10.30
CA THR A 535 52.52 24.32 10.86
C THR A 535 52.77 24.16 12.36
N GLY A 536 53.76 24.87 12.91
CA GLY A 536 54.19 24.75 14.31
C GLY A 536 54.76 23.38 14.70
N GLY A 537 54.95 22.47 13.73
CA GLY A 537 55.43 21.11 13.96
C GLY A 537 56.71 20.80 13.19
N GLU A 538 57.49 19.84 13.70
CA GLU A 538 58.73 19.40 13.05
C GLU A 538 58.43 18.59 11.77
N PRO A 539 59.06 18.93 10.62
CA PRO A 539 58.93 18.14 9.39
C PRO A 539 59.42 16.70 9.55
N VAL A 540 58.75 15.76 8.88
CA VAL A 540 59.21 14.37 8.83
C VAL A 540 60.42 14.28 7.90
N ILE A 541 61.51 13.67 8.38
CA ILE A 541 62.71 13.42 7.57
C ILE A 541 62.51 12.12 6.79
N PHE A 542 62.40 12.23 5.47
CA PHE A 542 62.29 11.08 4.57
C PHE A 542 63.65 10.64 4.03
N THR A 543 63.81 9.34 3.83
CA THR A 543 65.05 8.72 3.32
C THR A 543 65.35 9.08 1.86
N ASP A 544 64.34 9.48 1.09
CA ASP A 544 64.42 9.86 -0.32
C ASP A 544 64.39 11.39 -0.55
N ARG A 545 64.66 12.19 0.50
CA ARG A 545 64.60 13.67 0.44
C ARG A 545 65.49 14.30 -0.65
N ASP A 546 66.60 13.66 -0.98
CA ASP A 546 67.53 14.15 -2.01
C ASP A 546 66.95 14.02 -3.43
N THR A 547 65.85 13.26 -3.59
CA THR A 547 65.14 13.12 -4.86
C THR A 547 64.03 14.16 -5.06
N PHE A 548 63.77 14.99 -4.05
CA PHE A 548 62.71 16.00 -4.08
C PHE A 548 63.08 17.12 -5.05
N ALA A 549 62.12 17.56 -5.86
CA ALA A 549 62.31 18.79 -6.62
C ALA A 549 62.44 19.97 -5.65
N GLU A 550 63.34 20.91 -5.95
CA GLU A 550 63.63 22.05 -5.08
C GLU A 550 62.37 22.85 -4.75
N TRP A 551 61.52 23.09 -5.75
CA TRP A 551 60.24 23.79 -5.62
C TRP A 551 59.19 23.07 -4.77
N ALA A 552 59.38 21.80 -4.44
CA ALA A 552 58.44 21.00 -3.65
C ALA A 552 58.87 20.82 -2.19
N ARG A 553 60.12 21.17 -1.83
CA ARG A 553 60.69 20.85 -0.50
C ARG A 553 59.87 21.44 0.64
N ASP A 554 59.53 22.72 0.55
CA ASP A 554 58.75 23.41 1.58
C ASP A 554 57.33 22.85 1.68
N ALA A 555 56.73 22.49 0.54
CA ALA A 555 55.41 21.89 0.52
C ALA A 555 55.39 20.49 1.16
N ILE A 556 56.41 19.67 0.89
CA ILE A 556 56.55 18.35 1.52
C ILE A 556 56.79 18.50 3.03
N ALA A 557 57.61 19.47 3.44
CA ALA A 557 57.80 19.79 4.86
C ALA A 557 56.49 20.24 5.52
N PHE A 558 55.70 21.09 4.85
CA PHE A 558 54.40 21.56 5.33
C PHE A 558 53.41 20.41 5.53
N VAL A 559 53.16 19.60 4.50
CA VAL A 559 52.13 18.54 4.59
C VAL A 559 52.51 17.38 5.52
N SER A 560 53.80 17.20 5.78
CA SER A 560 54.28 16.17 6.71
C SER A 560 54.32 16.63 8.17
N SER A 561 54.52 17.93 8.41
CA SER A 561 54.53 18.54 9.73
C SER A 561 53.14 18.87 10.26
N LEU A 562 52.24 19.42 9.42
CA LEU A 562 50.88 19.78 9.84
C LEU A 562 50.09 18.53 10.22
N LYS A 563 49.48 18.55 11.42
CA LYS A 563 48.71 17.43 11.97
C LYS A 563 47.21 17.73 11.98
N ASP A 564 46.42 16.70 11.67
CA ASP A 564 44.98 16.72 11.91
C ASP A 564 44.65 16.54 13.41
N LYS A 565 43.37 16.61 13.75
CA LYS A 565 42.87 16.42 15.13
C LYS A 565 43.21 15.04 15.72
N ASN A 566 43.59 14.07 14.90
CA ASN A 566 43.96 12.71 15.30
C ASN A 566 45.49 12.51 15.29
N ASN A 567 46.27 13.59 15.22
CA ASN A 567 47.74 13.59 15.17
C ASN A 567 48.33 12.91 13.91
N ASN A 568 47.55 12.78 12.84
CA ASN A 568 48.05 12.30 11.55
C ASN A 568 48.63 13.45 10.73
N ALA A 569 49.77 13.23 10.08
CA ALA A 569 50.24 14.16 9.05
C ALA A 569 49.20 14.29 7.93
N ILE A 570 49.04 15.50 7.37
CA ILE A 570 48.18 15.72 6.20
C ILE A 570 48.56 14.75 5.10
N MET A 571 49.86 14.65 4.79
CA MET A 571 50.41 13.69 3.86
C MET A 571 51.71 13.10 4.43
N GLY A 572 51.67 11.80 4.69
CA GLY A 572 52.83 11.02 5.17
C GLY A 572 53.56 10.25 4.07
N GLY A 573 54.56 9.48 4.48
CA GLY A 573 55.30 8.58 3.60
C GLY A 573 54.50 7.34 3.18
N ILE A 574 55.06 6.57 2.23
CA ILE A 574 54.45 5.34 1.71
C ILE A 574 55.00 4.06 2.36
N GLY A 575 55.80 4.19 3.42
CA GLY A 575 56.54 3.10 4.06
C GLY A 575 58.06 3.22 3.88
N ASN A 576 58.83 2.46 4.65
CA ASN A 576 60.31 2.43 4.61
C ASN A 576 61.00 3.80 4.74
N GLY A 577 60.34 4.75 5.39
CA GLY A 577 60.83 6.13 5.52
C GLY A 577 60.77 6.96 4.23
N MET A 578 60.12 6.50 3.16
CA MET A 578 60.09 7.20 1.86
C MET A 578 58.84 8.05 1.67
N PHE A 579 58.98 9.22 1.04
CA PHE A 579 57.86 10.03 0.58
C PHE A 579 57.37 9.64 -0.82
N SER A 580 58.26 9.17 -1.70
CA SER A 580 58.04 8.88 -3.13
C SER A 580 57.51 10.10 -3.91
N PRO A 581 58.33 11.15 -4.08
CA PRO A 581 57.88 12.44 -4.62
C PRO A 581 57.33 12.35 -6.06
N ARG A 582 57.91 11.47 -6.89
CA ARG A 582 57.52 11.28 -8.29
C ARG A 582 56.44 10.20 -8.49
N GLY A 583 56.03 9.52 -7.42
CA GLY A 583 54.97 8.51 -7.51
C GLY A 583 53.63 9.15 -7.86
N ASN A 584 52.82 8.46 -8.66
CA ASN A 584 51.45 8.90 -8.96
C ASN A 584 50.61 8.96 -7.67
N TYR A 585 49.65 9.86 -7.66
CA TYR A 585 48.75 10.06 -6.54
C TYR A 585 47.36 9.51 -6.82
N THR A 586 46.81 8.71 -5.91
CA THR A 586 45.50 8.09 -6.09
C THR A 586 44.35 8.96 -5.59
N ARG A 587 43.13 8.67 -6.07
CA ARG A 587 41.91 9.34 -5.60
C ARG A 587 41.70 9.13 -4.10
N GLU A 588 41.86 7.90 -3.60
CA GLU A 588 41.75 7.60 -2.17
C GLU A 588 42.78 8.34 -1.32
N GLN A 589 44.03 8.46 -1.79
CA GLN A 589 45.03 9.28 -1.11
C GLN A 589 44.61 10.75 -1.08
N SER A 590 44.09 11.28 -2.19
CA SER A 590 43.64 12.67 -2.28
C SER A 590 42.48 12.99 -1.35
N TYR A 591 41.50 12.08 -1.24
CA TYR A 591 40.35 12.26 -0.36
C TYR A 591 40.72 12.20 1.12
N VAL A 592 41.61 11.26 1.47
CA VAL A 592 42.15 11.14 2.82
C VAL A 592 42.89 12.42 3.21
N THR A 593 43.79 12.93 2.35
CA THR A 593 44.61 14.08 2.70
C THR A 593 43.81 15.39 2.73
N ILE A 594 42.77 15.52 1.92
CA ILE A 594 41.84 16.66 2.00
C ILE A 594 41.00 16.63 3.28
N LEU A 595 40.54 15.45 3.72
CA LEU A 595 39.87 15.34 5.03
C LEU A 595 40.82 15.71 6.17
N ARG A 596 42.06 15.23 6.13
CA ARG A 596 43.06 15.56 7.16
C ARG A 596 43.33 17.06 7.19
N LEU A 597 43.46 17.70 6.03
CA LEU A 597 43.62 19.14 5.95
C LEU A 597 42.41 19.87 6.54
N PHE A 598 41.20 19.38 6.26
CA PHE A 598 39.95 19.94 6.79
C PHE A 598 39.86 19.88 8.31
N ASN A 599 40.37 18.79 8.88
CA ASN A 599 40.41 18.61 10.31
C ASN A 599 41.54 19.41 10.97
N ALA A 600 42.67 19.60 10.30
CA ALA A 600 43.81 20.34 10.83
C ALA A 600 43.56 21.85 10.93
N ILE A 601 42.85 22.41 9.96
CA ILE A 601 42.52 23.84 9.94
C ILE A 601 41.28 24.05 10.81
N GLY A 602 41.35 25.01 11.75
CA GLY A 602 40.28 25.38 12.70
C GLY A 602 39.05 25.93 12.01
#